data_AF-A0A3D1YEX0-F1
#
_entry.id   AF-A0A3D1YEX0-F1
#
_cell.length_a   1.000
_cell.length_b   1.000
_cell.length_c   1.000
_cell.angle_alpha   90.00
_cell.angle_beta   90.00
_cell.angle_gamma   90.00
#
_symmetry.space_group_name_H-M   'P 1'
#
loop_
_entity.id
_entity.type
_entity.pdbx_description
1 polymer ?
#
loop_
_entity_poly.entity_id
_entity_poly.type
_entity_poly.pdbx_seq_one_letter_code
_entity_poly.pdbx_strand_id
1 'polypeptide(L)'
;MQVDQLFKTNKNTLPDFGPGDTVKVNFKIKEGDRERIQAFIGVVIKKDNGNGPAANFTVRRIANGIGMERVFPSNSPLIDSLEIVRKGSVRRSRLYYLRGLQGRAARIKEKTTYRT
;
A
#
# COMPACT_ATOMS: atom_id res chain seq x y z
N MET A 1 -32.16 -0.54 -2.93
CA MET A 1 -31.46 -1.31 -1.87
C MET A 1 -30.11 -0.66 -1.62
N GLN A 2 -29.88 -0.19 -0.39
CA GLN A 2 -28.60 0.17 0.25
C GLN A 2 -27.51 0.89 -0.58
N VAL A 3 -27.67 2.19 -0.79
CA VAL A 3 -26.53 3.09 -1.08
C VAL A 3 -25.80 3.52 0.20
N ASP A 4 -26.44 3.44 1.37
CA ASP A 4 -25.91 3.89 2.66
C ASP A 4 -24.79 3.00 3.23
N GLN A 5 -24.69 1.74 2.79
CA GLN A 5 -23.59 0.85 3.22
C GLN A 5 -22.26 1.15 2.53
N LEU A 6 -22.25 1.93 1.44
CA LEU A 6 -21.02 2.28 0.71
C LEU A 6 -20.14 3.30 1.47
N PHE A 7 -20.75 4.11 2.34
CA PHE A 7 -20.09 5.14 3.14
C PHE A 7 -19.97 4.80 4.63
N LYS A 8 -20.16 3.54 5.02
CA LYS A 8 -19.72 3.09 6.34
C LYS A 8 -18.21 3.24 6.40
N THR A 9 -17.79 4.39 6.92
CA THR A 9 -16.41 4.74 7.21
C THR A 9 -16.02 3.86 8.39
N ASN A 10 -15.79 2.57 8.12
CA ASN A 10 -14.97 1.76 8.99
C ASN A 10 -13.63 2.48 8.93
N LYS A 11 -13.33 3.28 9.96
CA LYS A 11 -11.97 3.76 10.21
C LYS A 11 -11.15 2.51 10.51
N ASN A 12 -10.80 1.76 9.47
CA ASN A 12 -9.72 0.80 9.54
C ASN A 12 -8.50 1.65 9.84
N THR A 13 -8.13 1.71 11.11
CA THR A 13 -6.96 2.45 11.58
C THR A 13 -5.74 1.74 11.00
N LEU A 14 -5.37 2.10 9.78
CA LEU A 14 -4.14 1.64 9.17
C LEU A 14 -2.98 2.16 10.02
N PRO A 15 -1.90 1.38 10.20
CA PRO A 15 -0.73 1.86 10.93
C PRO A 15 -0.13 3.08 10.23
N ASP A 16 0.69 3.86 10.93
CA ASP A 16 1.38 4.98 10.30
C ASP A 16 2.48 4.46 9.34
N PHE A 17 2.26 4.64 8.05
CA PHE A 17 3.20 4.28 6.98
C PHE A 17 3.35 5.41 5.97
N GLY A 18 4.50 5.45 5.32
CA GLY A 18 4.84 6.47 4.34
C GLY A 18 5.37 5.90 3.02
N PRO A 19 5.60 6.77 2.02
CA PRO A 19 6.37 6.42 0.84
C PRO A 19 7.73 5.81 1.23
N GLY A 20 8.13 4.76 0.54
CA GLY A 20 9.37 4.03 0.78
C GLY A 20 9.21 2.81 1.71
N ASP A 21 8.17 2.80 2.53
CA ASP A 21 7.85 1.64 3.36
C ASP A 21 7.42 0.46 2.49
N THR A 22 7.84 -0.74 2.88
CA THR A 22 7.34 -2.00 2.32
C THR A 22 6.17 -2.45 3.18
N VAL A 23 5.00 -2.57 2.56
CA VAL A 23 3.75 -2.93 3.23
C VAL A 23 3.21 -4.22 2.63
N LYS A 24 2.53 -5.00 3.46
CA LYS A 24 1.71 -6.14 3.07
C LYS A 24 0.25 -5.74 3.25
N VAL A 25 -0.45 -5.60 2.14
CA VAL A 25 -1.87 -5.26 2.11
C VAL A 25 -2.66 -6.55 1.89
N ASN A 26 -3.41 -6.98 2.89
CA ASN A 26 -4.36 -8.07 2.75
C ASN A 26 -5.68 -7.45 2.30
N PHE A 27 -6.19 -7.86 1.13
CA PHE A 27 -7.42 -7.32 0.59
C PHE A 27 -8.32 -8.43 0.04
N LYS A 28 -9.62 -8.19 0.12
CA LYS A 28 -10.67 -9.13 -0.27
C LYS A 28 -10.87 -9.09 -1.78
N ILE A 29 -10.89 -10.26 -2.39
CA ILE A 29 -11.25 -10.48 -3.80
C ILE A 29 -12.53 -11.29 -3.82
N LYS A 30 -13.51 -10.83 -4.59
CA LYS A 30 -14.76 -11.53 -4.83
C LYS A 30 -14.74 -12.11 -6.24
N GLU A 31 -14.86 -13.43 -6.33
CA GLU A 31 -14.96 -14.19 -7.58
C GLU A 31 -16.31 -14.93 -7.57
N GLY A 32 -17.34 -14.29 -8.13
CA GLY A 32 -18.72 -14.76 -8.02
C GLY A 32 -19.21 -14.71 -6.57
N ASP A 33 -19.58 -15.87 -6.03
CA ASP A 33 -20.08 -16.02 -4.65
C ASP A 33 -18.98 -16.30 -3.63
N ARG A 34 -17.74 -16.56 -4.07
CA ARG A 34 -16.62 -16.86 -3.18
C ARG A 34 -15.80 -15.60 -2.90
N GLU A 35 -15.45 -15.41 -1.64
CA GLU A 35 -14.55 -14.36 -1.18
C GLU A 35 -13.23 -14.99 -0.69
N ARG A 36 -12.10 -14.41 -1.12
CA ARG A 36 -10.77 -14.80 -0.65
C ARG A 36 -9.95 -13.58 -0.28
N ILE A 37 -9.05 -13.73 0.68
CA ILE A 37 -8.07 -12.70 1.04
C ILE A 37 -6.79 -12.94 0.24
N GLN A 38 -6.36 -11.92 -0.50
CA GLN A 38 -5.07 -11.92 -1.20
C GLN A 38 -4.12 -10.91 -0.53
N ALA A 39 -2.87 -11.33 -0.32
CA ALA A 39 -1.81 -10.44 0.13
C ALA A 39 -1.09 -9.79 -1.06
N PHE A 40 -0.98 -8.46 -1.06
CA PHE A 40 -0.14 -7.69 -1.97
C PHE A 40 1.00 -7.03 -1.19
N ILE A 41 2.21 -7.52 -1.41
CA ILE A 41 3.42 -7.04 -0.72
C ILE A 41 4.25 -6.18 -1.67
N GLY A 42 4.57 -4.96 -1.28
CA GLY A 42 5.41 -4.09 -2.08
C GLY A 42 5.73 -2.78 -1.42
N VAL A 43 6.47 -1.94 -2.15
CA VAL A 43 6.88 -0.62 -1.70
C VAL A 43 5.77 0.39 -1.95
N VAL A 44 5.42 1.20 -0.95
CA VAL A 44 4.54 2.35 -1.13
C VAL A 44 5.30 3.41 -1.91
N ILE A 45 4.84 3.74 -3.12
CA ILE A 45 5.51 4.73 -3.98
C ILE A 45 4.86 6.12 -3.88
N LYS A 46 3.62 6.19 -3.37
CA LYS A 46 2.82 7.39 -3.32
C LYS A 46 1.72 7.24 -2.26
N LYS A 47 1.44 8.31 -1.51
CA LYS A 47 0.20 8.52 -0.76
C LYS A 47 -0.42 9.83 -1.23
N ASP A 48 -1.72 9.87 -1.45
CA ASP A 48 -2.45 11.08 -1.82
C ASP A 48 -3.63 11.34 -0.90
N ASN A 49 -4.11 12.58 -0.94
CA ASN A 49 -5.33 13.05 -0.28
C ASN A 49 -5.33 12.89 1.25
N GLY A 50 -4.15 12.66 1.85
CA GLY A 50 -3.93 12.67 3.30
C GLY A 50 -4.87 11.71 4.04
N ASN A 51 -5.62 12.26 4.99
CA ASN A 51 -6.64 11.55 5.78
C ASN A 51 -8.07 11.79 5.27
N GLY A 52 -8.22 12.37 4.07
CA GLY A 52 -9.53 12.68 3.49
C GLY A 52 -10.28 11.42 3.02
N PRO A 53 -11.56 11.57 2.62
CA PRO A 53 -12.36 10.45 2.11
C PRO A 53 -11.75 9.78 0.87
N ALA A 54 -11.10 10.58 0.01
CA ALA A 54 -10.40 10.13 -1.19
C ALA A 54 -8.94 9.67 -0.93
N ALA A 55 -8.53 9.52 0.33
CA ALA A 55 -7.20 9.04 0.72
C ALA A 55 -6.90 7.71 0.03
N ASN A 56 -5.74 7.64 -0.64
CA ASN A 56 -5.27 6.42 -1.26
C ASN A 56 -3.75 6.34 -1.24
N PHE A 57 -3.24 5.14 -1.51
CA PHE A 57 -1.83 4.88 -1.61
C PHE A 57 -1.55 3.87 -2.72
N THR A 58 -0.39 4.01 -3.36
CA THR A 58 0.02 3.12 -4.46
C THR A 58 1.16 2.24 -3.98
N VAL A 59 0.98 0.93 -4.12
CA VAL A 59 2.00 -0.08 -3.78
C VAL A 59 2.56 -0.67 -5.08
N ARG A 60 3.89 -0.70 -5.19
CA ARG A 60 4.64 -1.25 -6.32
C ARG A 60 5.38 -2.52 -5.91
N ARG A 61 5.26 -3.56 -6.75
CA ARG A 61 5.97 -4.83 -6.62
C ARG A 61 6.50 -5.24 -8.00
N ILE A 62 7.64 -5.91 -8.05
CA ILE A 62 8.04 -6.70 -9.22
C ILE A 62 7.69 -8.15 -8.92
N ALA A 63 6.89 -8.78 -9.78
CA ALA A 63 6.51 -10.18 -9.69
C ALA A 63 6.79 -10.83 -11.04
N ASN A 64 7.56 -11.94 -11.06
CA ASN A 64 7.92 -12.66 -12.28
C ASN A 64 8.48 -11.75 -13.39
N GLY A 65 9.34 -10.80 -13.03
CA GLY A 65 9.93 -9.83 -13.97
C GLY A 65 9.01 -8.67 -14.39
N ILE A 66 7.72 -8.71 -14.03
CA ILE A 66 6.74 -7.69 -14.41
C ILE A 66 6.53 -6.72 -13.24
N GLY A 67 6.62 -5.42 -13.53
CA GLY A 67 6.30 -4.36 -12.58
C GLY A 67 4.78 -4.22 -12.40
N MET A 68 4.28 -4.59 -11.24
CA MET A 68 2.88 -4.44 -10.85
C MET A 68 2.71 -3.26 -9.90
N GLU A 69 1.71 -2.43 -10.17
CA GLU A 69 1.27 -1.36 -9.27
C GLU A 69 -0.21 -1.54 -8.96
N ARG A 70 -0.57 -1.37 -7.68
CA ARG A 70 -1.96 -1.35 -7.24
C ARG A 70 -2.21 -0.11 -6.39
N VAL A 71 -3.35 0.53 -6.67
CA VAL A 71 -3.84 1.67 -5.90
C VAL A 71 -4.89 1.17 -4.93
N PHE A 72 -4.71 1.50 -3.65
CA PHE A 72 -5.60 1.12 -2.57
C PHE A 72 -6.20 2.38 -1.95
N PRO A 73 -7.54 2.54 -1.95
CA PRO A 73 -8.18 3.58 -1.16
C PRO A 73 -8.02 3.24 0.33
N SER A 74 -7.47 4.16 1.12
CA SER A 74 -7.13 3.93 2.53
C SER A 74 -8.35 3.53 3.38
N ASN A 75 -9.53 4.05 3.02
CA ASN A 75 -10.78 3.81 3.73
C ASN A 75 -11.63 2.71 3.07
N SER A 76 -11.05 1.90 2.17
CA SER A 76 -11.80 0.86 1.45
C SER A 76 -12.17 -0.30 2.37
N PRO A 77 -13.44 -0.76 2.38
CA PRO A 77 -13.85 -1.96 3.12
C PRO A 77 -13.25 -3.25 2.53
N LEU A 78 -12.68 -3.18 1.33
CA LEU A 78 -11.99 -4.30 0.71
C LEU A 78 -10.61 -4.55 1.33
N ILE A 79 -10.04 -3.59 2.04
CA ILE A 79 -8.79 -3.80 2.77
C ILE A 79 -9.14 -4.49 4.10
N ASP A 80 -8.60 -5.69 4.27
CA ASP A 80 -8.76 -6.49 5.48
C ASP A 80 -7.75 -6.04 6.55
N SER A 81 -6.48 -5.94 6.17
CA SER A 81 -5.41 -5.47 7.06
C SER A 81 -4.22 -4.93 6.29
N LEU A 82 -3.41 -4.09 6.96
CA LEU A 82 -2.16 -3.56 6.44
C LEU A 82 -1.06 -3.72 7.48
N GLU A 83 -0.01 -4.44 7.10
CA GLU A 83 1.17 -4.68 7.93
C GLU A 83 2.37 -3.95 7.33
N ILE A 84 3.18 -3.31 8.17
CA ILE A 84 4.45 -2.73 7.74
C ILE A 84 5.52 -3.80 7.85
N VAL A 85 6.01 -4.27 6.70
CA VAL A 85 7.07 -5.29 6.63
C VAL A 85 8.44 -4.67 6.88
N ARG A 86 8.68 -3.47 6.33
CA ARG A 86 9.97 -2.76 6.47
C ARG A 86 9.79 -1.26 6.31
N LYS A 87 10.44 -0.47 7.17
CA LYS A 87 10.49 1.00 7.03
C LYS A 87 11.58 1.43 6.05
N GLY A 88 11.23 2.21 5.05
CA GLY A 88 12.16 2.69 4.03
C GLY A 88 12.71 4.08 4.32
N SER A 89 13.99 4.28 4.07
CA SER A 89 14.61 5.61 4.08
C SER A 89 14.60 6.20 2.68
N VAL A 90 13.72 7.19 2.47
CA VAL A 90 13.58 7.92 1.21
C VAL A 90 13.46 9.41 1.48
N ARG A 91 13.80 10.23 0.49
CA ARG A 91 13.73 11.70 0.59
C ARG A 91 12.56 12.33 -0.19
N ARG A 92 11.89 11.54 -1.05
CA ARG A 92 10.81 12.02 -1.93
C ARG A 92 9.48 11.43 -1.47
N SER A 93 8.41 12.22 -1.56
CA SER A 93 7.03 11.76 -1.29
C SER A 93 6.46 10.92 -2.43
N ARG A 94 7.01 11.04 -3.64
CA ARG A 94 6.64 10.26 -4.83
C ARG A 94 7.87 9.57 -5.40
N LEU A 95 7.84 8.25 -5.46
CA LEU A 95 8.97 7.40 -5.83
C LEU A 95 8.85 6.84 -7.25
N TYR A 96 8.32 7.63 -8.19
CA TYR A 96 8.13 7.19 -9.58
C TYR A 96 9.42 6.79 -10.29
N TYR A 97 10.57 7.30 -9.82
CA TYR A 97 11.88 6.90 -10.33
C TYR A 97 12.13 5.39 -10.17
N LEU A 98 11.49 4.72 -9.19
CA LEU A 98 11.56 3.26 -9.03
C LEU A 98 10.92 2.47 -10.17
N ARG A 99 10.19 3.13 -11.08
CA ARG A 99 9.61 2.48 -12.27
C ARG A 99 10.66 2.06 -13.28
N GLY A 100 11.70 2.87 -13.45
CA GLY A 100 12.82 2.61 -14.37
C GLY A 100 13.99 1.85 -13.74
N LEU A 101 13.92 1.52 -12.45
CA LEU A 101 14.99 0.84 -11.73
C LEU A 101 14.64 -0.62 -11.48
N GLN A 102 15.67 -1.48 -11.52
CA GLN A 102 15.55 -2.92 -11.25
C GLN A 102 16.73 -3.40 -10.38
N GLY A 103 16.58 -4.60 -9.81
CA GLY A 103 17.61 -5.27 -9.02
C GLY A 103 18.15 -4.40 -7.88
N ARG A 104 19.47 -4.27 -7.79
CA ARG A 104 20.15 -3.51 -6.74
C ARG A 104 19.82 -2.01 -6.79
N ALA A 105 19.61 -1.44 -7.97
CA ALA A 105 19.31 -0.02 -8.13
C ALA A 105 17.93 0.37 -7.57
N ALA A 106 16.96 -0.55 -7.59
CA ALA A 106 15.63 -0.32 -7.01
C ALA A 106 15.57 -0.51 -5.49
N ARG A 107 16.67 -0.95 -4.85
CA ARG A 107 16.68 -1.25 -3.42
C ARG A 107 16.68 0.03 -2.59
N ILE A 108 15.64 0.20 -1.78
CA ILE A 108 15.54 1.27 -0.79
C ILE A 108 16.29 0.86 0.48
N LYS A 109 17.11 1.77 1.01
CA LYS A 109 17.80 1.57 2.29
C LYS A 109 16.78 1.52 3.42
N GLU A 110 16.99 0.65 4.39
CA GLU A 110 16.14 0.55 5.57
C GLU A 110 16.36 1.75 6.49
N LYS A 111 15.29 2.22 7.13
CA LYS A 111 15.38 3.29 8.13
C LYS A 111 15.85 2.68 9.45
N THR A 112 17.16 2.64 9.67
CA THR A 112 17.73 2.25 10.96
C THR A 112 17.50 3.38 11.96
N THR A 113 16.51 3.22 12.84
CA THR A 113 16.41 4.09 14.01
C THR A 113 17.40 3.56 15.04
N TYR A 114 18.64 4.07 15.03
CA TYR A 114 19.47 3.96 16.21
C TYR A 114 18.79 4.84 17.27
N ARG A 115 18.11 4.24 18.26
CA ARG A 115 17.72 4.97 19.47
C ARG A 115 19.01 5.15 20.27
N THR A 116 19.59 6.35 20.22
CA THR A 116 20.58 6.81 21.20
C THR A 116 19.84 7.34 22.42
#